data_AF-A0A9R0X8K8-F1
#
_entry.id   AF-A0A9R0X8K8-F1
#
_cell.length_a   1.000
_cell.length_b   1.000
_cell.length_c   1.000
_cell.angle_alpha   90.00
_cell.angle_beta   90.00
_cell.angle_gamma   90.00
#
_symmetry.space_group_name_H-M   'P 1'
#
loop_
_entity.id
_entity.type
_entity.pdbx_description
1 polymer ?
#
loop_
_entity_poly.entity_id
_entity_poly.type
_entity_poly.pdbx_seq_one_letter_code
_entity_poly.pdbx_strand_id
1 'polypeptide(L)' 'MEIARRRRSLCSSRRRRSAVVGRKVRELRRLVPGAAVMPTDRLLVRTADYIAQLRARVELLRALSELCEGHGHGDSPS' A
#
# COMPACT_ATOMS: atom_id res chain seq x y z
N MET A 1 26.62 -22.61 28.77
CA MET A 1 25.21 -22.12 28.87
C MET A 1 24.84 -20.99 27.88
N GLU A 2 25.80 -20.39 27.17
CA GLU A 2 25.58 -19.21 26.32
C GLU A 2 24.86 -19.50 25.00
N ILE A 3 25.15 -20.66 24.39
CA ILE A 3 24.52 -21.13 23.14
C ILE A 3 22.99 -21.27 23.31
N ALA A 4 22.54 -21.76 24.47
CA ALA A 4 21.11 -21.92 24.77
C ALA A 4 20.38 -20.57 24.92
N ARG A 5 21.04 -19.52 25.46
CA ARG A 5 20.47 -18.16 25.52
C ARG A 5 20.41 -17.54 24.13
N ARG A 6 21.46 -17.71 23.32
CA ARG A 6 21.54 -17.20 21.94
C ARG A 6 20.44 -17.79 21.05
N ARG A 7 20.20 -19.12 21.13
CA ARG A 7 19.11 -19.79 20.41
C ARG A 7 17.72 -19.29 20.86
N ARG A 8 17.52 -19.05 22.16
CA ARG A 8 16.26 -18.49 22.69
C ARG A 8 15.98 -17.08 22.18
N SER A 9 17.01 -16.23 22.14
CA SER A 9 16.95 -14.88 21.58
C SER A 9 16.54 -14.89 20.10
N LEU A 10 17.17 -15.75 19.28
CA LEU A 10 16.84 -15.89 17.85
C LEU A 10 15.39 -16.36 17.64
N CYS A 11 14.93 -17.37 18.38
CA CYS A 11 13.54 -17.84 18.30
C CYS A 11 12.53 -16.76 18.72
N SER A 12 12.86 -15.96 19.74
CA SER A 12 12.04 -14.81 20.18
C SER A 12 11.99 -13.73 19.09
N SER A 13 13.13 -13.39 18.49
CA SER A 13 13.18 -12.41 17.38
C SER A 13 12.40 -12.85 16.15
N ARG A 14 12.43 -14.15 15.81
CA ARG A 14 11.71 -14.72 14.67
C ARG A 14 10.21 -14.72 14.92
N ARG A 15 9.76 -15.04 16.15
CA ARG A 15 8.35 -14.92 16.55
C ARG A 15 7.86 -13.48 16.49
N ARG A 16 8.64 -12.51 16.99
CA ARG A 16 8.31 -11.08 16.90
C ARG A 16 8.16 -10.62 15.45
N ARG A 17 9.12 -10.98 14.58
CA ARG A 17 9.05 -10.66 13.14
C ARG A 17 7.81 -11.26 12.49
N SER A 18 7.51 -12.53 12.75
CA SER A 18 6.29 -13.17 12.23
C SER A 18 5.02 -12.45 12.68
N ALA A 19 4.92 -12.05 13.95
CA ALA A 19 3.78 -11.30 14.45
C ALA A 19 3.63 -9.90 13.80
N VAL A 20 4.74 -9.23 13.48
CA VAL A 20 4.72 -7.95 12.75
C VAL A 20 4.26 -8.17 11.31
N VAL A 21 4.80 -9.17 10.62
CA VAL A 21 4.39 -9.50 9.24
C VAL A 21 2.91 -9.86 9.20
N GLY A 22 2.41 -10.67 10.14
CA GLY A 22 0.99 -11.01 10.23
C GLY A 22 0.08 -9.79 10.44
N ARG A 23 0.52 -8.79 11.21
CA ARG A 23 -0.20 -7.51 11.34
C ARG A 23 -0.25 -6.75 10.03
N LYS A 24 0.89 -6.62 9.34
CA LYS A 24 0.98 -5.93 8.03
C LYS A 24 0.10 -6.60 6.97
N VAL A 25 0.10 -7.93 6.91
CA VAL A 25 -0.75 -8.69 5.98
C VAL A 25 -2.24 -8.46 6.26
N ARG A 26 -2.66 -8.46 7.53
CA ARG A 26 -4.05 -8.13 7.89
C ARG A 26 -4.44 -6.72 7.47
N GLU A 27 -3.53 -5.77 7.66
CA GLU A 27 -3.79 -4.39 7.26
C GLU A 27 -3.92 -4.26 5.75
N LEU A 28 -3.03 -4.92 5.00
CA LEU A 28 -3.08 -4.91 3.54
C LEU A 28 -4.39 -5.49 3.00
N ARG A 29 -4.91 -6.56 3.62
CA ARG A 29 -6.21 -7.15 3.28
C ARG A 29 -7.40 -6.21 3.51
N ARG A 30 -7.29 -5.26 4.44
CA ARG A 30 -8.33 -4.25 4.71
C ARG A 30 -8.28 -3.11 3.70
N LEU A 31 -7.07 -2.70 3.31
CA LEU A 31 -6.85 -1.57 2.41
C LEU A 31 -7.10 -1.91 0.94
N VAL A 32 -6.81 -3.14 0.53
CA VAL A 32 -6.88 -3.56 -0.87
C VAL A 32 -8.28 -4.12 -1.20
N PRO A 33 -9.01 -3.53 -2.15
CA PRO A 33 -10.34 -3.99 -2.53
C PRO A 33 -10.33 -5.44 -3.03
N GLY A 34 -11.24 -6.25 -2.47
CA GLY A 34 -11.39 -7.67 -2.81
C GLY A 34 -10.34 -8.60 -2.18
N ALA A 35 -9.50 -8.12 -1.26
CA ALA A 35 -8.37 -8.89 -0.75
C ALA A 35 -8.59 -9.62 0.58
N ALA A 36 -9.75 -9.44 1.23
CA ALA A 36 -10.03 -9.94 2.58
C ALA A 36 -9.74 -11.45 2.77
N VAL A 37 -10.08 -12.28 1.77
CA VAL A 37 -9.92 -13.75 1.80
C VAL A 37 -8.79 -14.25 0.88
N MET A 38 -7.98 -13.34 0.33
CA MET A 38 -7.00 -13.70 -0.69
C MET A 38 -5.75 -14.39 -0.10
N PRO A 39 -5.22 -15.45 -0.73
CA PRO A 39 -3.92 -16.02 -0.42
C PRO A 39 -2.80 -14.96 -0.45
N THR A 40 -1.76 -15.10 0.36
CA THR A 40 -0.74 -14.06 0.55
C THR A 40 0.09 -13.79 -0.71
N ASP A 41 0.38 -14.81 -1.50
CA ASP A 41 1.02 -14.73 -2.82
C ASP A 41 0.21 -13.83 -3.78
N ARG A 42 -1.10 -14.05 -3.86
CA ARG A 42 -1.99 -13.24 -4.71
C ARG A 42 -2.27 -11.84 -4.14
N LEU A 43 -2.26 -11.70 -2.81
CA LEU A 43 -2.46 -10.42 -2.13
C LEU A 43 -1.43 -9.38 -2.58
N LEU A 44 -0.16 -9.76 -2.70
CA LEU A 44 0.90 -8.83 -3.09
C LEU A 44 0.76 -8.38 -4.55
N VAL A 45 0.41 -9.30 -5.46
CA VAL A 45 0.14 -8.96 -6.86
C VAL A 45 -1.04 -8.00 -6.96
N ARG A 46 -2.17 -8.34 -6.32
CA ARG A 46 -3.35 -7.46 -6.29
C ARG A 46 -3.06 -6.09 -5.68
N THR A 47 -2.19 -6.04 -4.68
CA THR A 47 -1.72 -4.79 -4.07
C THR A 47 -0.96 -3.93 -5.09
N ALA A 48 -0.05 -4.52 -5.86
CA ALA A 48 0.70 -3.81 -6.88
C ALA A 48 -0.23 -3.21 -7.94
N ASP A 49 -1.18 -4.01 -8.44
CA ASP A 49 -2.19 -3.55 -9.39
C ASP A 49 -3.01 -2.38 -8.83
N TYR A 50 -3.43 -2.48 -7.57
CA TYR A 50 -4.23 -1.43 -6.94
C TYR A 50 -3.43 -0.13 -6.74
N ILE A 51 -2.14 -0.22 -6.39
CA ILE A 51 -1.25 0.95 -6.32
C ILE A 51 -1.11 1.60 -7.70
N ALA A 52 -0.91 0.81 -8.76
CA ALA A 52 -0.81 1.32 -10.12
C ALA A 52 -2.10 2.04 -10.55
N GLN A 53 -3.26 1.45 -10.27
CA GLN A 53 -4.56 2.06 -10.56
C GLN A 53 -4.77 3.38 -9.82
N LEU A 54 -4.42 3.44 -8.53
CA LEU A 54 -4.52 4.67 -7.74
C LEU A 54 -3.60 5.77 -8.28
N ARG A 55 -2.37 5.43 -8.65
CA ARG A 55 -1.43 6.38 -9.25
C ARG A 55 -1.96 6.96 -10.55
N ALA A 56 -2.41 6.10 -11.47
CA ALA A 56 -2.99 6.53 -12.75
C ALA A 56 -4.23 7.43 -12.54
N ARG A 57 -5.08 7.11 -11.55
CA ARG A 57 -6.23 7.93 -11.21
C ARG A 57 -5.83 9.31 -10.69
N VAL A 58 -4.82 9.39 -9.84
CA VAL A 58 -4.31 10.67 -9.31
C VAL A 58 -3.68 11.50 -10.43
N GLU A 59 -2.90 10.88 -11.32
CA GLU A 59 -2.30 11.55 -12.49
C GLU A 59 -3.38 12.14 -13.41
N LEU A 60 -4.41 11.37 -13.73
CA LEU A 60 -5.56 11.84 -14.51
C LEU A 60 -6.27 13.02 -13.84
N LEU A 61 -6.57 12.91 -12.54
CA LEU A 61 -7.26 13.97 -11.80
C LEU A 61 -6.43 15.26 -11.74
N ARG A 62 -5.11 15.16 -11.65
CA ARG A 62 -4.21 16.32 -11.71
C ARG A 62 -4.26 16.99 -13.08
N ALA A 63 -4.14 16.21 -14.16
CA ALA A 63 -4.25 16.75 -15.51
C ALA A 63 -5.61 17.44 -15.76
N LEU A 64 -6.70 16.86 -15.24
CA LEU A 64 -8.02 17.50 -15.30
C LEU A 64 -8.10 18.79 -14.48
N SER A 65 -7.46 18.84 -13.30
CA SER A 65 -7.39 20.06 -12.47
C SER A 65 -6.67 21.19 -13.21
N GLU A 66 -5.53 20.89 -13.83
CA GLU A 66 -4.73 21.85 -14.60
C GLU A 66 -5.54 22.44 -15.77
N LEU A 67 -6.32 21.60 -16.47
CA LEU A 67 -7.23 22.05 -17.53
C LEU A 67 -8.34 22.96 -17.00
N CYS A 68 -8.93 22.64 -15.85
CA CYS A 68 -9.97 23.45 -15.23
C CYS A 68 -9.42 24.81 -14.73
N GLU A 69 -8.21 24.83 -14.19
CA GLU A 69 -7.54 26.05 -13.72
C GLU A 69 -7.15 26.98 -14.88
N GLY A 70 -6.76 26.41 -16.04
CA GLY A 70 -6.44 27.17 -17.26
C GLY A 70 -7.62 27.87 -17.92
N HIS A 71 -8.87 27.56 -17.55
CA HIS A 71 -10.08 28.21 -18.07
C HIS A 71 -10.67 29.28 -17.13
N GLY A 72 -10.03 29.54 -15.98
CA GLY A 72 -10.52 30.49 -14.97
C GLY A 72 -9.92 31.90 -15.03
N HIS A 73 -8.97 32.18 -15.93
CA HIS A 73 -8.27 33.47 -15.97
C HIS A 73 -8.33 34.14 -17.35
N GLY A 74 -9.40 34.90 -17.58
CA GLY A 74 -9.29 36.14 -18.35
C GLY A 74 -9.55 36.08 -19.85
N ASP A 75 -10.78 35.77 -20.25
CA ASP A 75 -11.34 36.31 -21.50
C ASP A 75 -12.51 37.23 -21.15
N SER A 76 -12.19 38.44 -20.68
CA SER A 76 -13.12 39.58 -20.74
C SER A 76 -12.76 40.39 -21.98
N PRO A 77 -13.60 40.37 -23.04
CA PRO A 77 -13.35 41.21 -24.20
C PRO A 77 -13.67 42.66 -23.81
N SER A 78 -12.72 43.55 -24.06
CA SER A 78 -12.91 45.02 -24.02
C SER A 78 -13.73 45.49 -25.21
#